data_AF-A0A6H9LMU2-F1
#
_entry.id   AF-A0A6H9LMU2-F1
#
_cell.length_a   1.000
_cell.length_b   1.000
_cell.length_c   1.000
_cell.angle_alpha   90.00
_cell.angle_beta   90.00
_cell.angle_gamma   90.00
#
_symmetry.space_group_name_H-M   'P 1'
#
loop_
_entity.id
_entity.type
_entity.pdbx_description
1 polymer ?
#
loop_
_entity_poly.entity_id
_entity_poly.type
_entity_poly.pdbx_seq_one_letter_code
_entity_poly.pdbx_strand_id
1 'polypeptide(L)'
;MFYRILLSVAFVSTLILISCNQNNPNNSGSSNPIILNNLAFSIEESVYARLGEKISIDVNLHNYKDTAYELGGFDLYIAYKLNAMTFDSVSTGQMIEYCGWWYYTYRHYIDTVDRVEFGVVRIVSLSDHYFADPICLTPNDSSTNQIAQMHFSVKNDNSLRRQTIPIQFFWKDCGYNNVADLSGNDLYLSNRVISNGIDISRFDEYPNFTGYNASCDSLMESRRGNFYTIVDFFNGSVRIR
;
A
#
# COMPACT_ATOMS: atom_id res chain seq x y z
N MET A 1 48.93 21.08 45.68
CA MET A 1 48.47 22.26 46.45
C MET A 1 47.81 23.21 45.46
N PHE A 2 46.55 23.59 45.72
CA PHE A 2 45.66 24.50 44.98
C PHE A 2 44.98 24.04 43.66
N TYR A 3 43.73 23.61 43.83
CA TYR A 3 42.49 24.03 43.15
C TYR A 3 42.59 24.86 41.84
N ARG A 4 41.86 24.41 40.81
CA ARG A 4 40.86 25.25 40.13
C ARG A 4 39.79 24.41 39.41
N ILE A 5 38.55 24.68 39.83
CA ILE A 5 37.27 24.30 39.25
C ILE A 5 37.07 25.09 37.95
N LEU A 6 36.52 24.47 36.90
CA LEU A 6 35.70 25.18 35.91
C LEU A 6 34.69 24.22 35.28
N LEU A 7 33.42 24.60 35.46
CA LEU A 7 32.21 23.98 34.94
C LEU A 7 32.26 23.90 33.41
N SER A 8 31.84 22.77 32.85
CA SER A 8 31.42 22.67 31.45
C SER A 8 29.90 22.45 31.43
N VAL A 9 29.19 23.49 31.00
CA VAL A 9 27.73 23.55 30.88
C VAL A 9 27.29 22.73 29.67
N ALA A 10 26.31 21.86 29.86
CA ALA A 10 25.64 21.12 28.80
C ALA A 10 24.82 22.07 27.92
N PHE A 11 25.13 22.13 26.63
CA PHE A 11 24.29 22.77 25.62
C PHE A 11 23.37 21.71 25.01
N VAL A 12 22.12 21.72 25.44
CA VAL A 12 21.01 21.00 24.78
C VAL A 12 20.67 21.80 23.52
N SER A 13 21.03 21.27 22.35
CA SER A 13 20.60 21.83 21.06
C SER A 13 19.28 21.17 20.67
N THR A 14 18.19 21.86 20.95
CA THR A 14 16.85 21.53 20.47
C THR A 14 16.79 21.94 19.00
N LEU A 15 16.67 20.96 18.08
CA LEU A 15 16.39 21.24 16.67
C LEU A 15 14.97 21.79 16.54
N ILE A 16 14.88 23.03 16.08
CA ILE A 16 13.64 23.72 15.71
C ILE A 16 13.26 23.24 14.30
N LEU A 17 12.14 22.51 14.18
CA LEU A 17 11.50 22.25 12.89
C LEU A 17 10.89 23.55 12.37
N ILE A 18 11.38 24.00 11.21
CA ILE A 18 10.85 25.13 10.47
C ILE A 18 9.51 24.71 9.85
N SER A 19 8.44 25.34 10.34
CA SER A 19 7.14 25.40 9.67
C SER A 19 7.24 26.37 8.48
N CYS A 20 7.07 25.87 7.26
CA CYS A 20 6.73 26.72 6.12
C CYS A 20 5.20 26.80 6.01
N ASN A 21 4.62 27.81 6.64
CA ASN A 21 3.26 28.27 6.36
C ASN A 21 3.32 29.42 5.36
N GLN A 22 2.88 29.18 4.12
CA GLN A 22 2.52 30.24 3.18
C GLN A 22 1.01 30.16 2.97
N ASN A 23 0.29 30.97 3.74
CA ASN A 23 -1.15 31.19 3.61
C ASN A 23 -1.46 31.80 2.23
N ASN A 24 -2.21 31.08 1.39
CA ASN A 24 -2.98 31.65 0.30
C ASN A 24 -4.47 31.64 0.71
N PRO A 25 -5.11 32.80 0.93
CA PRO A 25 -6.53 32.82 1.29
C PRO A 25 -7.32 32.76 -0.01
N ASN A 26 -7.79 31.56 -0.40
CA ASN A 26 -9.04 31.31 -1.11
C ASN A 26 -9.08 29.85 -1.62
N ASN A 27 -10.04 29.07 -1.08
CA ASN A 27 -10.49 27.74 -1.50
C ASN A 27 -9.51 26.56 -1.38
N SER A 28 -9.79 25.64 -0.45
CA SER A 28 -10.22 24.25 -0.73
C SER A 28 -10.04 23.35 0.50
N GLY A 29 -10.86 22.31 0.60
CA GLY A 29 -11.10 21.43 1.75
C GLY A 29 -9.95 21.22 2.73
N SER A 30 -10.28 21.37 4.02
CA SER A 30 -9.51 20.85 5.14
C SER A 30 -9.31 19.34 4.99
N SER A 31 -8.24 18.91 4.31
CA SER A 31 -7.72 17.56 4.47
C SER A 31 -7.00 17.52 5.82
N ASN A 32 -7.68 16.97 6.83
CA ASN A 32 -7.00 16.57 8.05
C ASN A 32 -5.79 15.69 7.66
N PRO A 33 -4.60 15.90 8.24
CA PRO A 33 -3.47 15.03 7.98
C PRO A 33 -3.88 13.58 8.33
N ILE A 34 -3.73 12.67 7.38
CA ILE A 34 -4.00 11.25 7.58
C ILE A 34 -2.96 10.74 8.57
N ILE A 35 -3.36 10.54 9.82
CA ILE A 35 -2.49 9.91 10.81
C ILE A 35 -2.39 8.43 10.45
N LEU A 36 -1.17 7.99 10.19
CA LEU A 36 -0.79 6.62 9.85
C LEU A 36 -0.43 5.92 11.17
N ASN A 37 -1.34 5.11 11.72
CA ASN A 37 -1.13 4.39 12.99
C ASN A 37 -1.22 2.86 12.83
N ASN A 38 -1.28 2.38 11.58
CA ASN A 38 -1.79 1.06 11.23
C ASN A 38 -0.87 0.35 10.22
N LEU A 39 -1.13 -0.93 10.00
CA LEU A 39 -0.57 -1.68 8.86
C LEU A 39 -1.09 -1.06 7.56
N ALA A 40 -0.23 -0.86 6.56
CA ALA A 40 -0.65 -0.25 5.31
C ALA A 40 0.03 -0.83 4.08
N PHE A 41 -0.71 -0.88 2.97
CA PHE A 41 -0.19 -1.17 1.64
C PHE A 41 -0.33 0.06 0.76
N SER A 42 0.72 0.44 0.05
CA SER A 42 0.69 1.59 -0.84
C SER A 42 1.23 1.26 -2.22
N ILE A 43 0.51 1.68 -3.25
CA ILE A 43 1.00 1.70 -4.62
C ILE A 43 1.65 3.07 -4.85
N GLU A 44 2.82 3.09 -5.48
CA GLU A 44 3.57 4.32 -5.76
C GLU A 44 2.68 5.40 -6.39
N GLU A 45 2.72 6.59 -5.81
CA GLU A 45 1.93 7.71 -6.27
C GLU A 45 2.68 8.48 -7.36
N SER A 46 1.99 8.77 -8.48
CA SER A 46 2.43 9.74 -9.48
C SER A 46 3.73 9.40 -10.21
N VAL A 47 3.85 8.16 -10.69
CA VAL A 47 4.88 7.79 -11.67
C VAL A 47 4.63 8.56 -12.95
N TYR A 48 5.61 9.32 -13.40
CA TYR A 48 5.45 10.03 -14.66
C TYR A 48 5.93 9.20 -15.83
N ALA A 49 5.12 9.13 -16.88
CA ALA A 49 5.42 8.36 -18.07
C ALA A 49 5.19 9.15 -19.36
N ARG A 50 5.92 8.79 -20.40
CA ARG A 50 5.67 9.19 -21.79
C ARG A 50 4.84 8.12 -22.48
N LEU A 51 4.17 8.53 -23.55
CA LEU A 51 3.49 7.60 -24.45
C LEU A 51 4.48 6.58 -25.03
N GLY A 52 4.12 5.29 -24.97
CA GLY A 52 4.98 4.19 -25.42
C GLY A 52 6.10 3.79 -24.45
N GLU A 53 6.24 4.46 -23.30
CA GLU A 53 7.28 4.16 -22.31
C GLU A 53 6.95 2.90 -21.50
N LYS A 54 7.98 2.14 -21.13
CA LYS A 54 7.88 1.10 -20.11
C LYS A 54 8.17 1.69 -18.75
N ILE A 55 7.31 1.40 -17.79
CA ILE A 55 7.40 1.90 -16.42
C ILE A 55 7.34 0.76 -15.41
N SER A 56 7.95 1.02 -14.26
CA SER A 56 7.85 0.20 -13.06
C SER A 56 7.10 0.98 -12.00
N ILE A 57 6.28 0.29 -11.20
CA ILE A 57 5.45 0.89 -10.15
C ILE A 57 5.59 0.05 -8.90
N ASP A 58 6.08 0.68 -7.85
CA ASP A 58 6.34 -0.02 -6.60
C ASP A 58 5.07 -0.23 -5.79
N VAL A 59 4.96 -1.40 -5.16
CA VAL A 59 3.99 -1.68 -4.11
C VAL A 59 4.77 -1.86 -2.82
N ASN A 60 4.37 -1.12 -1.80
CA ASN A 60 5.06 -1.05 -0.51
C ASN A 60 4.15 -1.49 0.63
N LEU A 61 4.77 -2.03 1.67
CA LEU A 61 4.15 -2.40 2.94
C LEU A 61 4.74 -1.55 4.05
N HIS A 62 3.89 -0.92 4.84
CA HIS A 62 4.29 -0.05 5.94
C HIS A 62 3.67 -0.52 7.25
N ASN A 63 4.40 -0.39 8.34
CA ASN A 63 3.91 -0.70 9.69
C ASN A 63 4.21 0.47 10.62
N TYR A 64 3.22 1.34 10.81
CA TYR A 64 3.42 2.60 11.54
C TYR A 64 3.23 2.48 13.06
N LYS A 65 3.02 1.27 13.58
CA LYS A 65 2.77 1.05 15.02
C LYS A 65 4.00 0.42 15.68
N ASP A 66 4.39 0.94 16.84
CA ASP A 66 5.46 0.36 17.68
C ASP A 66 5.18 -1.10 18.09
N THR A 67 3.92 -1.55 18.02
CA THR A 67 3.59 -2.97 18.05
C THR A 67 3.62 -3.53 16.63
N ALA A 68 4.83 -3.90 16.24
CA ALA A 68 5.17 -4.75 15.12
C ALA A 68 4.17 -5.92 14.92
N TYR A 69 3.21 -5.78 13.99
CA TYR A 69 2.39 -6.91 13.50
C TYR A 69 3.26 -7.93 12.77
N GLU A 70 3.31 -9.17 13.27
CA GLU A 70 3.97 -10.28 12.60
C GLU A 70 3.08 -10.84 11.48
N LEU A 71 3.53 -10.73 10.23
CA LEU A 71 2.75 -11.15 9.07
C LEU A 71 3.13 -12.55 8.57
N GLY A 72 2.13 -13.39 8.33
CA GLY A 72 2.27 -14.71 7.70
C GLY A 72 2.05 -14.68 6.20
N GLY A 73 1.43 -13.63 5.66
CA GLY A 73 1.27 -13.49 4.23
C GLY A 73 0.23 -12.45 3.82
N PHE A 74 0.16 -12.19 2.52
CA PHE A 74 -0.83 -11.31 1.91
C PHE A 74 -1.33 -11.85 0.57
N ASP A 75 -2.55 -11.47 0.21
CA ASP A 75 -3.19 -11.72 -1.08
C ASP A 75 -3.82 -10.43 -1.60
N LEU A 76 -3.08 -9.70 -2.45
CA LEU A 76 -3.43 -8.37 -2.95
C LEU A 76 -3.98 -8.44 -4.37
N TYR A 77 -4.99 -7.63 -4.66
CA TYR A 77 -5.64 -7.50 -5.94
C TYR A 77 -5.61 -6.04 -6.37
N ILE A 78 -4.89 -5.76 -7.46
CA ILE A 78 -4.63 -4.40 -7.94
C ILE A 78 -5.15 -4.27 -9.37
N ALA A 79 -6.06 -3.35 -9.58
CA ALA A 79 -6.65 -3.04 -10.87
C ALA A 79 -5.91 -1.90 -11.59
N TYR A 80 -5.85 -2.01 -12.92
CA TYR A 80 -5.31 -0.97 -13.81
C TYR A 80 -6.15 -0.85 -15.10
N LYS A 81 -6.07 0.32 -15.74
CA LYS A 81 -6.84 0.61 -16.96
C LYS A 81 -6.20 0.01 -18.21
N LEU A 82 -6.87 -0.99 -18.80
CA LEU A 82 -6.44 -1.64 -20.06
C LEU A 82 -6.40 -0.71 -21.27
N ASN A 83 -7.17 0.37 -21.27
CA ASN A 83 -7.16 1.34 -22.37
C ASN A 83 -5.96 2.30 -22.31
N ALA A 84 -5.23 2.34 -21.19
CA ALA A 84 -4.09 3.24 -20.99
C ALA A 84 -2.75 2.51 -20.93
N MET A 85 -2.73 1.30 -20.38
CA MET A 85 -1.50 0.55 -20.14
C MET A 85 -1.69 -0.94 -20.46
N THR A 86 -0.59 -1.60 -20.81
CA THR A 86 -0.49 -3.05 -20.91
C THR A 86 0.41 -3.56 -19.80
N PHE A 87 -0.05 -4.58 -19.07
CA PHE A 87 0.75 -5.23 -18.04
C PHE A 87 1.79 -6.17 -18.66
N ASP A 88 3.03 -6.08 -18.17
CA ASP A 88 4.15 -6.90 -18.62
C ASP A 88 4.43 -8.04 -17.61
N SER A 89 4.75 -7.70 -16.36
CA SER A 89 5.10 -8.66 -15.29
C SER A 89 5.07 -8.04 -13.89
N VAL A 90 5.24 -8.86 -12.86
CA VAL A 90 5.60 -8.40 -11.50
C VAL A 90 6.94 -9.00 -11.12
N SER A 91 7.86 -8.16 -10.63
CA SER A 91 9.10 -8.60 -9.97
C SER A 91 8.91 -8.57 -8.45
N THR A 92 9.57 -9.50 -7.76
CA THR A 92 9.58 -9.55 -6.30
C THR A 92 10.22 -8.27 -5.75
N GLY A 93 9.62 -7.70 -4.69
CA GLY A 93 10.16 -6.50 -4.06
C GLY A 93 11.36 -6.81 -3.17
N GLN A 94 12.24 -5.82 -3.00
CA GLN A 94 13.48 -5.98 -2.24
C GLN A 94 13.24 -6.46 -0.79
N MET A 95 12.13 -6.06 -0.17
CA MET A 95 11.74 -6.54 1.16
C MET A 95 11.59 -8.06 1.15
N ILE A 96 10.79 -8.59 0.23
CA ILE A 96 10.43 -10.02 0.19
C ILE A 96 11.67 -10.87 -0.09
N GLU A 97 12.55 -10.41 -1.01
CA GLU A 97 13.81 -11.10 -1.31
C GLU A 97 14.77 -11.10 -0.12
N TYR A 98 14.99 -9.93 0.50
CA TYR A 98 15.88 -9.78 1.65
C TYR A 98 15.39 -10.62 2.84
N CYS A 99 14.07 -10.63 3.05
CA CYS A 99 13.43 -11.29 4.16
C CYS A 99 13.25 -12.80 3.98
N GLY A 100 13.54 -13.35 2.79
CA GLY A 100 13.50 -14.79 2.55
C GLY A 100 12.10 -15.41 2.65
N TRP A 101 11.04 -14.67 2.30
CA TRP A 101 9.68 -15.21 2.32
C TRP A 101 9.59 -16.42 1.38
N TRP A 102 8.94 -17.49 1.83
CA TRP A 102 9.04 -18.81 1.18
C TRP A 102 8.27 -18.90 -0.14
N TYR A 103 7.22 -18.09 -0.30
CA TYR A 103 6.39 -18.09 -1.49
C TYR A 103 6.15 -16.68 -2.01
N TYR A 104 6.30 -16.54 -3.31
CA TYR A 104 5.88 -15.35 -4.04
C TYR A 104 5.34 -15.76 -5.40
N THR A 105 4.13 -15.32 -5.73
CA THR A 105 3.57 -15.52 -7.07
C THR A 105 2.67 -14.36 -7.44
N TYR A 106 2.43 -14.21 -8.74
CA TYR A 106 1.41 -13.32 -9.22
C TYR A 106 0.60 -13.99 -10.34
N ARG A 107 -0.62 -13.49 -10.53
CA ARG A 107 -1.46 -13.81 -11.69
C ARG A 107 -2.06 -12.51 -12.22
N HIS A 108 -2.32 -12.47 -13.52
CA HIS A 108 -3.05 -11.38 -14.12
C HIS A 108 -4.23 -11.92 -14.92
N TYR A 109 -5.32 -11.18 -14.94
CA TYR A 109 -6.50 -11.47 -15.74
C TYR A 109 -7.26 -10.17 -16.05
N ILE A 110 -8.23 -10.26 -16.94
CA ILE A 110 -9.15 -9.17 -17.26
C ILE A 110 -10.45 -9.40 -16.48
N ASP A 111 -10.95 -8.35 -15.85
CA ASP A 111 -12.26 -8.35 -15.21
C ASP A 111 -13.15 -7.26 -15.84
N THR A 112 -14.46 -7.34 -15.59
CA THR A 112 -15.44 -6.41 -16.15
C THR A 112 -16.49 -6.06 -15.12
N VAL A 113 -16.68 -4.76 -14.91
CA VAL A 113 -17.74 -4.20 -14.05
C VAL A 113 -18.48 -3.17 -14.86
N ASP A 114 -19.81 -3.26 -14.92
CA ASP A 114 -20.67 -2.34 -15.66
C ASP A 114 -20.22 -2.09 -17.12
N ARG A 115 -19.77 -3.16 -17.79
CA ARG A 115 -19.23 -3.14 -19.17
C ARG A 115 -17.91 -2.38 -19.35
N VAL A 116 -17.25 -2.02 -18.26
CA VAL A 116 -15.90 -1.43 -18.27
C VAL A 116 -14.90 -2.53 -17.96
N GLU A 117 -14.01 -2.80 -18.92
CA GLU A 117 -12.93 -3.77 -18.77
C GLU A 117 -11.71 -3.11 -18.11
N PHE A 118 -11.10 -3.84 -17.18
CA PHE A 118 -9.83 -3.47 -16.55
C PHE A 118 -9.01 -4.73 -16.29
N GLY A 119 -7.70 -4.54 -16.15
CA GLY A 119 -6.80 -5.62 -15.81
C GLY A 119 -6.68 -5.70 -14.30
N VAL A 120 -6.59 -6.91 -13.76
CA VAL A 120 -6.34 -7.17 -12.35
C VAL A 120 -5.07 -7.97 -12.22
N VAL A 121 -4.18 -7.52 -11.34
CA VAL A 121 -2.97 -8.22 -10.93
C VAL A 121 -3.19 -8.70 -9.50
N ARG A 122 -3.17 -10.02 -9.32
CA ARG A 122 -3.16 -10.67 -8.01
C ARG A 122 -1.73 -10.97 -7.61
N ILE A 123 -1.29 -10.51 -6.45
CA ILE A 123 0.04 -10.76 -5.89
C ILE A 123 -0.14 -11.48 -4.56
N VAL A 124 0.47 -12.66 -4.44
CA VAL A 124 0.41 -13.48 -3.23
C VAL A 124 1.81 -13.71 -2.73
N SER A 125 2.02 -13.47 -1.44
CA SER A 125 3.25 -13.87 -0.76
C SER A 125 2.93 -14.45 0.60
N LEU A 126 3.70 -15.46 0.97
CA LEU A 126 3.54 -16.16 2.24
C LEU A 126 4.92 -16.21 2.91
N SER A 127 4.92 -15.94 4.21
CA SER A 127 6.06 -16.05 5.10
C SER A 127 5.92 -17.30 5.95
N ASP A 128 7.04 -17.85 6.38
CA ASP A 128 7.08 -18.96 7.33
C ASP A 128 8.12 -18.57 8.38
N HIS A 129 7.74 -18.66 9.65
CA HIS A 129 8.57 -18.36 10.80
C HIS A 129 9.92 -19.09 10.76
N TYR A 130 9.99 -20.28 10.14
CA TYR A 130 11.23 -21.05 10.05
C TYR A 130 12.22 -20.55 9.00
N PHE A 131 11.76 -19.81 7.98
CA PHE A 131 12.58 -19.40 6.84
C PHE A 131 12.78 -17.89 6.73
N ALA A 132 11.86 -17.10 7.28
CA ALA A 132 11.93 -15.65 7.23
C ALA A 132 12.77 -15.08 8.39
N ASP A 133 13.48 -13.97 8.12
CA ASP A 133 14.14 -13.21 9.18
C ASP A 133 13.08 -12.65 10.15
N PRO A 134 13.19 -12.86 11.48
CA PRO A 134 12.24 -12.31 12.45
C PRO A 134 12.07 -10.78 12.36
N ILE A 135 13.12 -10.03 11.98
CA ILE A 135 13.02 -8.57 11.83
C ILE A 135 12.12 -8.17 10.66
N CYS A 136 11.93 -9.08 9.72
CA CYS A 136 11.17 -8.89 8.50
C CYS A 136 9.70 -9.33 8.60
N LEU A 137 9.35 -10.04 9.67
CA LEU A 137 7.94 -10.32 9.97
C LEU A 137 7.22 -9.05 10.40
N THR A 138 7.98 -8.02 10.79
CA THR A 138 7.51 -6.80 11.41
C THR A 138 8.15 -5.58 10.71
N PRO A 139 7.84 -5.35 9.43
CA PRO A 139 8.54 -4.36 8.62
C PRO A 139 8.44 -2.98 9.27
N ASN A 140 9.54 -2.50 9.84
CA ASN A 140 9.62 -1.16 10.41
C ASN A 140 10.12 -0.18 9.34
N ASP A 141 9.88 1.12 9.55
CA ASP A 141 10.21 2.20 8.61
C ASP A 141 11.73 2.35 8.30
N SER A 142 12.60 1.51 8.86
CA SER A 142 14.05 1.56 8.66
C SER A 142 14.60 0.58 7.63
N SER A 143 13.74 -0.28 7.05
CA SER A 143 14.10 -1.23 5.98
C SER A 143 13.44 -0.88 4.65
N THR A 144 13.80 -1.57 3.57
CA THR A 144 13.14 -1.38 2.28
C THR A 144 11.73 -1.95 2.35
N ASN A 145 10.70 -1.11 2.19
CA ASN A 145 9.30 -1.51 2.33
C ASN A 145 8.68 -2.08 1.04
N GLN A 146 9.46 -2.21 -0.02
CA GLN A 146 8.98 -2.64 -1.35
C GLN A 146 8.69 -4.15 -1.35
N ILE A 147 7.44 -4.52 -1.56
CA ILE A 147 6.98 -5.92 -1.61
C ILE A 147 6.80 -6.46 -3.02
N ALA A 148 6.60 -5.57 -3.98
CA ALA A 148 6.47 -5.93 -5.39
C ALA A 148 6.82 -4.73 -6.27
N GLN A 149 7.25 -5.01 -7.50
CA GLN A 149 7.38 -4.02 -8.55
C GLN A 149 6.57 -4.48 -9.77
N MET A 150 5.52 -3.74 -10.10
CA MET A 150 4.68 -4.04 -11.26
C MET A 150 5.21 -3.31 -12.50
N HIS A 151 5.32 -4.03 -13.62
CA HIS A 151 5.84 -3.48 -14.87
C HIS A 151 4.73 -3.31 -15.90
N PHE A 152 4.70 -2.15 -16.54
CA PHE A 152 3.71 -1.79 -17.54
C PHE A 152 4.35 -1.14 -18.76
N SER A 153 3.69 -1.29 -19.90
CA SER A 153 3.91 -0.49 -21.10
C SER A 153 2.78 0.52 -21.28
N VAL A 154 3.08 1.82 -21.28
CA VAL A 154 2.09 2.88 -21.51
C VAL A 154 1.73 2.92 -23.00
N LYS A 155 0.44 2.94 -23.33
CA LYS A 155 0.01 2.95 -24.72
C LYS A 155 0.44 4.23 -25.43
N ASN A 156 0.78 4.09 -26.71
CA ASN A 156 1.10 5.22 -27.57
C ASN A 156 -0.17 5.84 -28.17
N ASP A 157 -1.06 6.34 -27.31
CA ASP A 157 -2.28 7.05 -27.71
C ASP A 157 -2.25 8.50 -27.21
N ASN A 158 -2.30 9.44 -28.15
CA ASN A 158 -2.30 10.88 -27.86
C ASN A 158 -3.51 11.32 -27.03
N SER A 159 -4.61 10.56 -27.02
CA SER A 159 -5.78 10.85 -26.17
C SER A 159 -5.42 10.82 -24.68
N LEU A 160 -4.42 10.02 -24.29
CA LEU A 160 -3.98 9.83 -22.90
C LEU A 160 -3.08 10.96 -22.37
N ARG A 161 -2.69 11.92 -23.21
CA ARG A 161 -1.76 12.98 -22.80
C ARG A 161 -2.35 13.84 -21.69
N ARG A 162 -1.54 14.16 -20.67
CA ARG A 162 -1.94 14.91 -19.46
C ARG A 162 -3.03 14.25 -18.63
N GLN A 163 -3.30 12.97 -18.86
CA GLN A 163 -4.20 12.21 -18.00
C GLN A 163 -3.44 11.60 -16.82
N THR A 164 -4.14 11.48 -15.71
CA THR A 164 -3.73 10.67 -14.56
C THR A 164 -4.48 9.36 -14.62
N ILE A 165 -3.74 8.26 -14.79
CA ILE A 165 -4.29 6.91 -14.89
C ILE A 165 -4.21 6.26 -13.52
N PRO A 166 -5.34 5.90 -12.89
CA PRO A 166 -5.33 5.33 -11.56
C PRO A 166 -4.87 3.87 -11.60
N ILE A 167 -4.23 3.44 -10.51
CA ILE A 167 -3.92 2.04 -10.20
C ILE A 167 -4.38 1.82 -8.77
N GLN A 168 -5.33 0.90 -8.58
CA GLN A 168 -6.14 0.88 -7.38
C GLN A 168 -6.29 -0.53 -6.83
N PHE A 169 -6.37 -0.66 -5.51
CA PHE A 169 -6.81 -1.90 -4.90
C PHE A 169 -8.27 -2.19 -5.27
N PHE A 170 -8.57 -3.46 -5.51
CA PHE A 170 -9.84 -3.92 -6.05
C PHE A 170 -10.41 -5.05 -5.23
N TRP A 171 -11.69 -4.97 -4.86
CA TRP A 171 -12.40 -6.02 -4.14
C TRP A 171 -13.54 -6.57 -4.99
N LYS A 172 -13.47 -7.86 -5.31
CA LYS A 172 -14.57 -8.58 -5.97
C LYS A 172 -15.47 -9.33 -4.99
N ASP A 173 -14.91 -9.70 -3.84
CA ASP A 173 -15.59 -10.36 -2.74
C ASP A 173 -14.78 -10.17 -1.44
N CYS A 174 -15.25 -10.78 -0.36
CA CYS A 174 -14.63 -10.75 0.97
C CYS A 174 -13.23 -11.40 1.04
N GLY A 175 -12.84 -12.16 0.02
CA GLY A 175 -11.57 -12.87 -0.09
C GLY A 175 -10.42 -12.02 -0.62
N TYR A 176 -10.67 -10.77 -1.04
CA TYR A 176 -9.69 -9.94 -1.74
C TYR A 176 -8.98 -8.98 -0.78
N ASN A 177 -7.68 -8.76 -1.01
CA ASN A 177 -6.82 -7.86 -0.22
C ASN A 177 -6.78 -8.25 1.27
N ASN A 178 -6.58 -9.54 1.51
CA ASN A 178 -6.46 -10.10 2.85
C ASN A 178 -4.99 -10.22 3.26
N VAL A 179 -4.75 -10.04 4.55
CA VAL A 179 -3.44 -10.22 5.17
C VAL A 179 -3.61 -11.16 6.34
N ALA A 180 -2.71 -12.12 6.50
CA ALA A 180 -2.73 -13.05 7.61
C ALA A 180 -1.63 -12.71 8.61
N ASP A 181 -1.91 -12.95 9.88
CA ASP A 181 -0.87 -13.02 10.91
C ASP A 181 0.05 -14.22 10.67
N LEU A 182 1.18 -14.24 11.38
CA LEU A 182 2.16 -15.33 11.25
C LEU A 182 1.59 -16.72 11.56
N SER A 183 0.62 -16.81 12.47
CA SER A 183 0.01 -18.09 12.82
C SER A 183 -1.06 -18.56 11.84
N GLY A 184 -1.53 -17.67 10.95
CA GLY A 184 -2.62 -17.93 10.02
C GLY A 184 -4.01 -18.02 10.67
N ASN A 185 -4.14 -17.62 11.93
CA ASN A 185 -5.41 -17.65 12.68
C ASN A 185 -6.15 -16.32 12.60
N ASP A 186 -5.42 -15.22 12.44
CA ASP A 186 -6.00 -13.88 12.39
C ASP A 186 -5.87 -13.31 10.98
N LEU A 187 -6.93 -12.66 10.52
CA LEU A 187 -6.97 -11.99 9.23
C LEU A 187 -7.17 -10.48 9.43
N TYR A 188 -6.30 -9.72 8.79
CA TYR A 188 -6.36 -8.26 8.77
C TYR A 188 -6.99 -7.80 7.46
N LEU A 189 -8.04 -7.00 7.61
CA LEU A 189 -8.92 -6.53 6.56
C LEU A 189 -8.78 -5.02 6.37
N SER A 190 -9.31 -4.52 5.25
CA SER A 190 -9.37 -3.10 4.95
C SER A 190 -10.06 -2.31 6.06
N ASN A 191 -9.35 -1.31 6.57
CA ASN A 191 -9.84 -0.25 7.44
C ASN A 191 -10.12 1.01 6.63
N ARG A 192 -9.09 1.52 5.93
CA ARG A 192 -9.20 2.68 5.06
C ARG A 192 -8.72 2.38 3.66
N VAL A 193 -9.34 3.00 2.66
CA VAL A 193 -8.87 3.07 1.29
C VAL A 193 -8.70 4.54 0.92
N ILE A 194 -7.49 4.92 0.53
CA ILE A 194 -7.09 6.31 0.31
C ILE A 194 -6.67 6.46 -1.15
N SER A 195 -7.20 7.49 -1.81
CA SER A 195 -6.92 7.80 -3.20
C SER A 195 -6.65 9.29 -3.34
N ASN A 196 -5.47 9.65 -3.86
CA ASN A 196 -5.03 11.05 -4.00
C ASN A 196 -5.16 11.85 -2.69
N GLY A 197 -4.77 11.24 -1.57
CA GLY A 197 -4.86 11.87 -0.24
C GLY A 197 -6.27 12.00 0.35
N ILE A 198 -7.29 11.42 -0.29
CA ILE A 198 -8.68 11.44 0.18
C ILE A 198 -9.07 10.03 0.60
N ASP A 199 -9.66 9.90 1.80
CA ASP A 199 -10.28 8.67 2.26
C ASP A 199 -11.58 8.42 1.47
N ILE A 200 -11.60 7.32 0.71
CA ILE A 200 -12.73 6.89 -0.12
C ILE A 200 -13.43 5.66 0.45
N SER A 201 -13.15 5.29 1.69
CA SER A 201 -13.67 4.06 2.32
C SER A 201 -15.20 4.08 2.40
N ARG A 202 -15.84 3.03 1.91
CA ARG A 202 -17.30 2.88 1.88
C ARG A 202 -17.68 1.41 1.92
N PHE A 203 -18.86 1.12 2.48
CA PHE A 203 -19.47 -0.20 2.43
C PHE A 203 -20.26 -0.40 1.13
N ASP A 204 -19.61 -0.16 -0.01
CA ASP A 204 -20.24 -0.34 -1.33
C ASP A 204 -20.32 -1.82 -1.69
N GLU A 205 -21.38 -2.23 -2.37
CA GLU A 205 -21.53 -3.62 -2.85
C GLU A 205 -20.34 -4.03 -3.72
N TYR A 206 -19.97 -5.31 -3.64
CA TYR A 206 -18.95 -5.82 -4.53
C TYR A 206 -19.48 -5.97 -5.96
N PRO A 207 -18.64 -5.80 -6.98
CA PRO A 207 -17.22 -5.41 -6.90
C PRO A 207 -17.02 -3.90 -6.63
N ASN A 208 -15.99 -3.54 -5.85
CA ASN A 208 -15.71 -2.15 -5.47
C ASN A 208 -14.21 -1.80 -5.43
N PHE A 209 -13.93 -0.50 -5.25
CA PHE A 209 -12.59 0.08 -5.04
C PHE A 209 -12.48 0.84 -3.70
N THR A 210 -13.47 0.66 -2.84
CA THR A 210 -13.68 1.43 -1.60
C THR A 210 -13.45 0.58 -0.35
N GLY A 211 -13.16 -0.71 -0.53
CA GLY A 211 -12.64 -1.58 0.51
C GLY A 211 -13.63 -2.66 0.95
N TYR A 212 -13.46 -3.07 2.19
CA TYR A 212 -14.28 -4.09 2.83
C TYR A 212 -15.75 -3.67 2.96
N ASN A 213 -16.66 -4.60 2.64
CA ASN A 213 -18.10 -4.43 2.81
C ASN A 213 -18.59 -5.22 4.05
N ALA A 214 -19.47 -4.61 4.85
CA ALA A 214 -20.04 -5.21 6.07
C ALA A 214 -20.84 -6.52 5.82
N SER A 215 -21.29 -6.78 4.59
CA SER A 215 -21.89 -8.07 4.21
C SER A 215 -20.97 -9.26 4.49
N CYS A 216 -19.66 -9.02 4.53
CA CYS A 216 -18.66 -10.03 4.88
C CYS A 216 -18.68 -10.43 6.36
N ASP A 217 -19.24 -9.62 7.26
CA ASP A 217 -19.21 -9.88 8.71
C ASP A 217 -19.81 -11.26 9.01
N SER A 218 -20.97 -11.56 8.42
CA SER A 218 -21.65 -12.86 8.56
C SER A 218 -20.86 -14.05 8.00
N LEU A 219 -20.09 -13.83 6.93
CA LEU A 219 -19.22 -14.86 6.34
C LEU A 219 -17.99 -15.10 7.21
N MET A 220 -17.48 -14.05 7.85
CA MET A 220 -16.33 -14.11 8.74
C MET A 220 -16.69 -14.76 10.08
N GLU A 221 -17.88 -14.50 10.64
CA GLU A 221 -18.38 -15.17 11.85
C GLU A 221 -18.45 -16.70 11.71
N SER A 222 -18.63 -17.21 10.48
CA SER A 222 -18.68 -18.64 10.21
C SER A 222 -17.30 -19.32 10.12
N ARG A 223 -16.21 -18.55 10.07
CA ARG A 223 -14.84 -19.04 9.91
C ARG A 223 -14.12 -19.13 11.26
N ARG A 224 -13.19 -20.07 11.38
CA ARG A 224 -12.31 -20.19 12.55
C ARG A 224 -11.19 -19.16 12.42
N GLY A 225 -11.17 -18.14 13.29
CA GLY A 225 -10.15 -17.09 13.33
C GLY A 225 -10.72 -15.76 13.81
N ASN A 226 -9.85 -14.81 14.19
CA ASN A 226 -10.28 -13.44 14.45
C ASN A 226 -10.07 -12.57 13.22
N PHE A 227 -10.87 -11.51 13.12
CA PHE A 227 -10.84 -10.58 12.00
C PHE A 227 -10.69 -9.16 12.53
N TYR A 228 -9.77 -8.42 11.94
CA TYR A 228 -9.48 -7.05 12.37
C TYR A 228 -9.43 -6.11 11.17
N THR A 229 -10.29 -5.09 11.15
CA THR A 229 -10.23 -4.01 10.15
C THR A 229 -9.13 -3.02 10.55
N ILE A 230 -7.88 -3.33 10.19
CA ILE A 230 -6.71 -2.53 10.58
C ILE A 230 -5.80 -2.15 9.41
N VAL A 231 -6.08 -2.60 8.19
CA VAL A 231 -5.19 -2.38 7.04
C VAL A 231 -5.60 -1.15 6.25
N ASP A 232 -4.69 -0.19 6.09
CA ASP A 232 -4.93 0.98 5.24
C ASP A 232 -4.34 0.74 3.83
N PHE A 233 -5.13 1.00 2.79
CA PHE A 233 -4.76 0.82 1.39
C PHE A 233 -4.62 2.16 0.68
N PHE A 234 -3.47 2.44 0.09
CA PHE A 234 -3.18 3.68 -0.64
C PHE A 234 -3.07 3.41 -2.13
N ASN A 235 -4.05 3.91 -2.89
CA ASN A 235 -4.07 3.82 -4.34
C ASN A 235 -2.97 4.68 -4.96
N GLY A 236 -2.44 4.22 -6.09
CA GLY A 236 -1.40 4.88 -6.86
C GLY A 236 -1.92 5.46 -8.17
N SER A 237 -1.03 6.09 -8.93
CA SER A 237 -1.38 6.60 -10.26
C SER A 237 -0.16 6.84 -11.15
N VAL A 238 -0.41 6.85 -12.47
CA VAL A 238 0.56 7.20 -13.50
C VAL A 238 0.14 8.50 -14.17
N ARG A 239 1.03 9.48 -14.22
CA ARG A 239 0.82 10.78 -14.88
C ARG A 239 1.48 10.79 -16.25
N ILE A 240 0.67 10.87 -17.30
CA ILE A 240 1.15 10.84 -18.69
C ILE A 240 1.50 12.26 -19.15
N ARG A 241 2.73 12.45 -19.65
CA ARG A 241 3.25 13.74 -20.13
C ARG A 241 3.11 13.90 -21.64
#